data_AF-A0A6A4H7S6-F1
#
_entry.id   AF-A0A6A4H7S6-F1
#
_cell.length_a   1.000
_cell.length_b   1.000
_cell.length_c   1.000
_cell.angle_alpha   90.00
_cell.angle_beta   90.00
_cell.angle_gamma   90.00
#
_symmetry.space_group_name_H-M   'P 1'
#
loop_
_entity.id
_entity.type
_entity.pdbx_description
1 polymer ?
#
loop_
_entity_poly.entity_id
_entity_poly.type
_entity_poly.pdbx_seq_one_letter_code
_entity_poly.pdbx_strand_id
1 'polypeptide(L)'
;EEPNAPPAKRAKQDSSRFNWASDAFIKRSVLSAKHTKVIEAVENYKLDLDTALDSVEQSGLNPWFPKKLWKAVLKDEYVELSEVLAMATTQHKPDTSRSVSNAFAEALESTNLIKPTPSKAIVDQVTWRRAWQGTADAINFAFADRGKELNRYEQHIQRQFDDNRPSFHQNVIQYDRAVRLLIGSRRDLLFDDFEHADIARFRTVYLLPTGIHFSLSDSSPAQPGTRSRNQVKERAKEVCRKFNRGECSGCDRIHSCWTCGESGHGGETCKKGRK
;
A
#
# COMPACT_ATOMS: atom_id res chain seq x y z
N GLU A 1 19.81 -43.06 23.66
CA GLU A 1 19.51 -42.01 22.67
C GLU A 1 18.56 -42.60 21.64
N GLU A 2 17.30 -42.19 21.66
CA GLU A 2 16.36 -42.55 20.59
C GLU A 2 16.56 -41.58 19.41
N PRO A 3 16.66 -42.08 18.17
CA PRO A 3 16.83 -41.22 17.00
C PRO A 3 15.53 -40.45 16.73
N ASN A 4 15.66 -39.13 16.74
CA ASN A 4 14.60 -38.17 16.48
C ASN A 4 13.95 -38.45 15.11
N ALA A 5 12.74 -39.01 15.11
CA ALA A 5 12.00 -39.33 13.89
C ALA A 5 11.65 -38.04 13.13
N PRO A 6 11.80 -38.01 11.79
CA PRO A 6 11.49 -36.82 11.01
C PRO A 6 9.99 -36.48 11.11
N PRO A 7 9.63 -35.19 11.15
CA PRO A 7 8.25 -34.76 11.32
C PRO A 7 7.37 -35.35 10.20
N ALA A 8 6.25 -35.95 10.60
CA ALA A 8 5.30 -36.57 9.67
C ALA A 8 4.84 -35.55 8.62
N LYS A 9 4.97 -35.91 7.33
CA LYS A 9 4.49 -35.10 6.21
C LYS A 9 2.99 -34.86 6.39
N ARG A 10 2.57 -33.59 6.35
CA ARG A 10 1.16 -33.21 6.42
C ARG A 10 0.35 -34.00 5.39
N ALA A 11 -0.76 -34.58 5.82
CA ALA A 11 -1.67 -35.29 4.92
C ALA A 11 -2.13 -34.37 3.79
N LYS A 12 -2.00 -34.84 2.54
CA LYS A 12 -2.42 -34.09 1.36
C LYS A 12 -3.95 -34.08 1.31
N GLN A 13 -4.55 -32.90 1.42
CA GLN A 13 -5.99 -32.73 1.29
C GLN A 13 -6.41 -33.06 -0.15
N ASP A 14 -7.58 -33.69 -0.29
CA ASP A 14 -8.19 -33.93 -1.58
C ASP A 14 -8.90 -32.66 -2.05
N SER A 15 -8.29 -31.95 -3.02
CA SER A 15 -8.80 -30.68 -3.53
C SER A 15 -10.14 -30.82 -4.27
N SER A 16 -10.49 -32.03 -4.73
CA SER A 16 -11.79 -32.28 -5.38
C SER A 16 -12.96 -32.22 -4.41
N ARG A 17 -12.70 -32.38 -3.10
CA ARG A 17 -13.70 -32.36 -2.04
C ARG A 17 -13.96 -30.97 -1.46
N PHE A 18 -13.27 -29.95 -1.95
CA PHE A 18 -13.58 -28.58 -1.55
C PHE A 18 -14.93 -28.15 -2.16
N ASN A 19 -15.77 -27.49 -1.35
CA ASN A 19 -17.11 -27.07 -1.79
C ASN A 19 -17.09 -26.14 -3.02
N TRP A 20 -15.99 -25.43 -3.25
CA TRP A 20 -15.82 -24.53 -4.40
C TRP A 20 -15.18 -25.21 -5.62
N ALA A 21 -14.83 -26.50 -5.55
CA ALA A 21 -14.06 -27.17 -6.60
C ALA A 21 -14.81 -27.25 -7.94
N SER A 22 -16.11 -27.56 -7.91
CA SER A 22 -16.97 -27.60 -9.10
C SER A 22 -17.07 -26.22 -9.77
N ASP A 23 -17.34 -25.19 -8.97
CA ASP A 23 -17.56 -23.84 -9.46
C ASP A 23 -16.26 -23.25 -10.00
N ALA A 24 -15.14 -23.52 -9.34
CA ALA A 24 -13.81 -23.13 -9.81
C ALA A 24 -13.47 -23.80 -11.15
N PHE A 25 -13.82 -25.09 -11.32
CA PHE A 25 -13.62 -25.80 -12.58
C PHE A 25 -14.47 -25.21 -13.72
N ILE A 26 -15.77 -25.01 -13.49
CA ILE A 26 -16.68 -24.39 -14.46
C ILE A 26 -16.18 -22.99 -14.82
N LYS A 27 -15.84 -22.18 -13.82
CA LYS A 27 -15.33 -20.82 -14.01
C LYS A 27 -14.06 -20.83 -14.85
N ARG A 28 -13.09 -21.71 -14.56
CA ARG A 28 -11.84 -21.83 -15.33
C ARG A 28 -12.11 -22.22 -16.79
N SER A 29 -13.12 -23.05 -17.05
CA SER A 29 -13.47 -23.50 -18.41
C SER A 29 -14.04 -22.40 -19.31
N VAL A 30 -14.61 -21.34 -18.73
CA VAL A 30 -15.19 -20.20 -19.49
C VAL A 30 -14.25 -19.01 -19.60
N LEU A 31 -13.05 -19.10 -19.01
CA LEU A 31 -12.06 -18.03 -19.09
C LEU A 31 -11.46 -17.92 -20.49
N SER A 32 -11.11 -16.69 -20.88
CA SER A 32 -10.44 -16.45 -22.15
C SER A 32 -9.00 -16.97 -22.14
N ALA A 33 -8.41 -17.19 -23.32
CA ALA A 33 -7.02 -17.62 -23.46
C ALA A 33 -6.01 -16.69 -22.74
N LYS A 34 -6.32 -15.40 -22.61
CA LYS A 34 -5.49 -14.44 -21.86
C LYS A 34 -5.40 -14.81 -20.38
N HIS A 35 -6.53 -15.12 -19.75
CA HIS A 35 -6.58 -15.55 -18.36
C HIS A 35 -5.82 -16.86 -18.15
N THR A 36 -6.04 -17.84 -19.04
CA THR A 36 -5.39 -19.15 -18.96
C THR A 36 -3.87 -19.01 -18.95
N LYS A 37 -3.30 -18.18 -19.82
CA LYS A 37 -1.85 -17.90 -19.84
C LYS A 37 -1.32 -17.33 -18.52
N VAL A 38 -2.05 -16.38 -17.92
CA VAL A 38 -1.65 -15.81 -16.61
C VAL A 38 -1.71 -16.87 -15.52
N ILE A 39 -2.78 -17.67 -15.49
CA ILE A 39 -2.96 -18.75 -14.52
C ILE A 39 -1.84 -19.79 -14.65
N GLU A 40 -1.53 -20.24 -15.86
CA GLU A 40 -0.46 -21.20 -16.13
C GLU A 40 0.91 -20.67 -15.69
N ALA A 41 1.22 -19.41 -15.99
CA ALA A 41 2.46 -18.77 -15.53
C ALA A 41 2.54 -18.71 -14.00
N VAL A 42 1.46 -18.29 -13.33
CA VAL A 42 1.39 -18.25 -11.86
C VAL A 42 1.53 -19.66 -11.26
N GLU A 43 0.88 -20.66 -11.84
CA GLU A 43 1.00 -22.05 -11.40
C GLU A 43 2.44 -22.55 -11.53
N ASN A 44 3.11 -22.22 -12.64
CA ASN A 44 4.53 -22.53 -12.84
C ASN A 44 5.43 -21.83 -11.80
N TYR A 45 5.24 -20.53 -11.56
CA TYR A 45 6.01 -19.79 -10.54
C TYR A 45 5.77 -20.32 -9.12
N LYS A 46 4.56 -20.79 -8.82
CA LYS A 46 4.21 -21.33 -7.50
C LYS A 46 4.82 -22.70 -7.22
N LEU A 47 5.35 -23.41 -8.21
CA LEU A 47 6.09 -24.65 -7.99
C LEU A 47 7.32 -24.38 -7.11
N ASP A 48 8.05 -23.31 -7.39
CA ASP A 48 9.16 -22.82 -6.58
C ASP A 48 9.36 -21.31 -6.80
N LEU A 49 8.82 -20.51 -5.87
CA LEU A 49 8.88 -19.06 -5.94
C LEU A 49 10.27 -18.49 -5.67
N ASP A 50 11.10 -19.19 -4.91
CA ASP A 50 12.45 -18.73 -4.61
C ASP A 50 13.34 -18.94 -5.84
N THR A 51 13.23 -20.09 -6.51
CA THR A 51 13.89 -20.32 -7.81
C THR A 51 13.39 -19.34 -8.88
N ALA A 52 12.09 -19.06 -8.93
CA ALA A 52 11.55 -18.06 -9.87
C ALA A 52 12.12 -16.66 -9.60
N LEU A 53 12.23 -16.26 -8.33
CA LEU A 53 12.83 -14.98 -7.94
C LEU A 53 14.32 -14.92 -8.29
N ASP A 54 15.08 -15.97 -7.99
CA ASP A 54 16.49 -16.07 -8.36
C ASP A 54 16.69 -15.97 -9.87
N SER A 55 15.79 -16.59 -10.65
CA SER A 55 15.80 -16.48 -12.12
C SER A 55 15.54 -15.04 -12.59
N VAL A 56 14.62 -14.31 -11.95
CA VAL A 56 14.39 -12.88 -12.22
C VAL A 56 15.67 -12.08 -11.96
N GLU A 57 16.33 -12.29 -10.82
CA GLU A 57 17.55 -11.55 -10.46
C GLU A 57 18.75 -11.88 -11.35
N GLN A 58 18.88 -13.15 -11.77
CA GLN A 58 19.96 -13.62 -12.64
C GLN A 58 19.76 -13.25 -14.11
N SER A 59 18.53 -12.91 -14.52
CA SER A 59 18.21 -12.59 -15.92
C SER A 59 19.00 -11.40 -16.47
N GLY A 60 19.37 -10.43 -15.61
CA GLY A 60 19.96 -9.15 -16.03
C GLY A 60 19.03 -8.25 -16.85
N LEU A 61 17.79 -8.68 -17.08
CA LEU A 61 16.77 -7.98 -17.88
C LEU A 61 15.60 -7.48 -17.01
N ASN A 62 15.62 -7.75 -15.72
CA ASN A 62 14.55 -7.36 -14.83
C ASN A 62 14.50 -5.83 -14.69
N PRO A 63 13.31 -5.21 -14.78
CA PRO A 63 13.16 -3.78 -14.59
C PRO A 63 13.56 -3.36 -13.17
N TRP A 64 13.83 -2.06 -13.02
CA TRP A 64 14.10 -1.45 -11.73
C TRP A 64 12.85 -1.48 -10.84
N PHE A 65 12.80 -2.45 -9.91
CA PHE A 65 11.61 -2.73 -9.11
C PHE A 65 11.98 -3.20 -7.69
N PRO A 66 11.19 -2.88 -6.64
CA PRO A 66 11.51 -3.28 -5.27
C PRO A 66 11.58 -4.81 -5.12
N LYS A 67 12.73 -5.31 -4.65
CA LYS A 67 12.97 -6.75 -4.48
C LYS A 67 11.85 -7.47 -3.71
N LYS A 68 11.38 -6.85 -2.62
CA LYS A 68 10.32 -7.39 -1.76
C LYS A 68 8.96 -7.56 -2.45
N LEU A 69 8.71 -6.88 -3.56
CA LEU A 69 7.43 -6.92 -4.29
C LEU A 69 7.42 -7.97 -5.40
N TRP A 70 8.56 -8.53 -5.81
CA TRP A 70 8.61 -9.52 -6.89
C TRP A 70 7.76 -10.76 -6.61
N LYS A 71 7.73 -11.23 -5.36
CA LYS A 71 6.86 -12.37 -5.00
C LYS A 71 5.38 -12.07 -5.22
N ALA A 72 4.94 -10.82 -5.00
CA ALA A 72 3.56 -10.42 -5.32
C ALA A 72 3.33 -10.38 -6.83
N VAL A 73 4.30 -9.86 -7.60
CA VAL A 73 4.24 -9.86 -9.07
C VAL A 73 4.16 -11.27 -9.65
N LEU A 74 5.05 -12.17 -9.24
CA LEU A 74 5.07 -13.57 -9.71
C LEU A 74 3.79 -14.32 -9.32
N LYS A 75 3.20 -13.97 -8.19
CA LYS A 75 1.90 -14.50 -7.81
C LYS A 75 0.76 -13.78 -8.51
N ASP A 76 0.97 -12.76 -9.32
CA ASP A 76 -0.09 -11.90 -9.88
C ASP A 76 -1.07 -11.47 -8.76
N GLU A 77 -0.49 -10.91 -7.70
CA GLU A 77 -1.16 -10.37 -6.52
C GLU A 77 -1.03 -8.83 -6.49
N TYR A 78 -1.74 -8.21 -5.57
CA TYR A 78 -1.70 -6.76 -5.38
C TYR A 78 -0.28 -6.24 -5.10
N VAL A 79 0.11 -5.20 -5.85
CA VAL A 79 1.35 -4.45 -5.65
C VAL A 79 1.04 -3.07 -5.06
N GLU A 80 1.73 -2.73 -3.99
CA GLU A 80 1.60 -1.44 -3.31
C GLU A 80 2.42 -0.35 -4.03
N LEU A 81 1.73 0.56 -4.74
CA LEU A 81 2.38 1.60 -5.55
C LEU A 81 3.23 2.56 -4.73
N SER A 82 2.87 2.81 -3.46
CA SER A 82 3.63 3.72 -2.59
C SER A 82 5.06 3.22 -2.32
N GLU A 83 5.27 1.90 -2.34
CA GLU A 83 6.59 1.28 -2.22
C GLU A 83 7.40 1.36 -3.52
N VAL A 84 6.74 1.17 -4.66
CA VAL A 84 7.37 1.34 -5.99
C VAL A 84 7.81 2.80 -6.18
N LEU A 85 6.96 3.76 -5.80
CA LEU A 85 7.29 5.19 -5.88
C LEU A 85 8.47 5.57 -4.98
N ALA A 86 8.54 4.99 -3.78
CA ALA A 86 9.63 5.25 -2.84
C ALA A 86 10.99 4.93 -3.47
N MET A 87 11.11 3.77 -4.14
CA MET A 87 12.31 3.34 -4.85
C MET A 87 12.57 4.14 -6.13
N ALA A 88 11.54 4.54 -6.87
CA ALA A 88 11.72 5.37 -8.06
C ALA A 88 12.28 6.76 -7.70
N THR A 89 11.95 7.29 -6.52
CA THR A 89 12.38 8.65 -6.15
C THR A 89 13.74 8.70 -5.46
N THR A 90 14.25 7.60 -4.88
CA THR A 90 15.62 7.56 -4.36
C THR A 90 16.67 7.75 -5.47
N GLN A 91 16.33 7.44 -6.72
CA GLN A 91 17.20 7.66 -7.88
C GLN A 91 17.36 9.14 -8.26
N HIS A 92 16.40 10.01 -7.95
CA HIS A 92 16.40 11.42 -8.37
C HIS A 92 16.76 12.40 -7.27
N LYS A 93 17.40 11.95 -6.18
CA LYS A 93 18.09 12.90 -5.32
C LYS A 93 19.40 13.29 -6.04
N PRO A 94 19.52 14.50 -6.62
CA PRO A 94 20.85 15.01 -6.91
C PRO A 94 21.63 15.07 -5.59
N ASP A 95 22.92 14.76 -5.63
CA ASP A 95 23.88 14.94 -4.53
C ASP A 95 24.03 16.42 -4.17
N THR A 96 22.98 17.04 -3.62
CA THR A 96 23.00 18.44 -3.18
C THR A 96 22.97 18.59 -1.67
N SER A 97 23.28 17.53 -0.93
CA SER A 97 23.70 17.66 0.46
C SER A 97 24.91 16.78 0.74
N ARG A 98 26.10 17.33 0.46
CA ARG A 98 27.24 17.12 1.36
C ARG A 98 26.87 17.75 2.72
N SER A 99 25.94 17.14 3.42
CA SER A 99 25.81 17.33 4.86
C SER A 99 26.90 16.48 5.47
N VAL A 100 27.76 17.12 6.26
CA VAL A 100 28.93 16.57 6.92
C VAL A 100 28.65 15.15 7.42
N SER A 101 29.20 14.14 6.75
CA SER A 101 29.03 12.76 7.16
C SER A 101 29.84 12.54 8.44
N ASN A 102 29.13 12.36 9.56
CA ASN A 102 29.74 11.77 10.74
C ASN A 102 30.07 10.31 10.36
N ALA A 103 31.32 9.88 10.55
CA ALA A 103 31.79 8.52 10.25
C ALA A 103 30.89 7.40 10.85
N PHE A 104 30.12 7.72 11.90
CA PHE A 104 29.12 6.84 12.48
C PHE A 104 27.90 6.59 11.56
N ALA A 105 27.48 7.57 10.76
CA ALA A 105 26.40 7.43 9.79
C ALA A 105 26.81 6.58 8.58
N GLU A 106 28.05 6.74 8.10
CA GLU A 106 28.64 5.88 7.06
C GLU A 106 28.86 4.44 7.57
N ALA A 107 29.27 4.27 8.83
CA ALA A 107 29.36 2.95 9.47
C ALA A 107 27.98 2.26 9.61
N LEU A 108 26.92 3.04 9.83
CA LEU A 108 25.55 2.52 9.91
C LEU A 108 24.96 2.20 8.53
N GLU A 109 25.39 2.88 7.46
CA GLU A 109 24.99 2.55 6.07
C GLU A 109 25.73 1.34 5.51
N SER A 110 26.98 1.10 5.94
CA SER A 110 27.77 -0.08 5.59
C SER A 110 27.40 -1.33 6.40
N THR A 111 26.64 -1.16 7.49
CA THR A 111 25.97 -2.28 8.16
C THR A 111 24.61 -2.46 7.47
N ASN A 112 24.30 -3.66 6.95
CA ASN A 112 23.02 -4.03 6.32
C ASN A 112 21.80 -3.95 7.28
N LEU A 113 21.65 -2.88 8.04
CA LEU A 113 20.42 -2.50 8.72
C LEU A 113 19.51 -1.89 7.67
N ILE A 114 18.68 -2.74 7.08
CA ILE A 114 17.57 -2.38 6.19
C ILE A 114 16.70 -1.37 6.94
N LYS A 115 16.97 -0.08 6.78
CA LYS A 115 16.02 0.96 7.15
C LYS A 115 14.81 0.73 6.24
N PRO A 116 13.60 0.51 6.79
CA PRO A 116 12.42 0.35 5.96
C PRO A 116 12.31 1.60 5.08
N THR A 117 12.39 1.40 3.77
CA THR A 117 12.28 2.50 2.80
C THR A 117 10.97 3.22 3.10
N PRO A 118 10.99 4.52 3.45
CA PRO A 118 9.77 5.23 3.78
C PRO A 118 8.85 5.19 2.55
N SER A 119 7.64 4.63 2.72
CA SER A 119 6.63 4.60 1.66
C SER A 119 6.30 6.04 1.25
N LYS A 120 6.35 6.33 -0.05
CA LYS A 120 5.96 7.64 -0.57
C LYS A 120 4.49 7.63 -0.94
N ALA A 121 3.73 8.59 -0.40
CA ALA A 121 2.32 8.71 -0.71
C ALA A 121 2.13 9.01 -2.21
N ILE A 122 1.20 8.28 -2.83
CA ILE A 122 0.64 8.65 -4.13
C ILE A 122 -0.38 9.77 -3.84
N VAL A 123 -0.20 10.93 -4.44
CA VAL A 123 -1.02 12.13 -4.14
C VAL A 123 -1.68 12.73 -5.38
N ASP A 124 -1.18 12.41 -6.56
CA ASP A 124 -1.66 12.96 -7.83
C ASP A 124 -1.41 12.00 -9.01
N GLN A 125 -1.86 12.42 -10.19
CA GLN A 125 -1.69 11.67 -11.44
C GLN A 125 -0.22 11.40 -11.78
N VAL A 126 0.69 12.35 -11.49
CA VAL A 126 2.11 12.25 -11.86
C VAL A 126 2.82 11.19 -11.01
N THR A 127 2.66 11.28 -9.69
CA THR A 127 3.19 10.32 -8.72
C THR A 127 2.57 8.94 -8.91
N TRP A 128 1.27 8.88 -9.23
CA TRP A 128 0.60 7.63 -9.58
C TRP A 128 1.19 7.01 -10.85
N ARG A 129 1.29 7.77 -11.96
CA ARG A 129 1.77 7.27 -13.25
C ARG A 129 3.18 6.72 -13.13
N ARG A 130 4.06 7.44 -12.44
CA ARG A 130 5.44 7.00 -12.19
C ARG A 130 5.50 5.66 -11.46
N ALA A 131 4.67 5.47 -10.43
CA ALA A 131 4.61 4.22 -9.69
C ALA A 131 3.98 3.08 -10.52
N TRP A 132 2.95 3.40 -11.30
CA TRP A 132 2.27 2.46 -12.17
C TRP A 132 3.20 1.95 -13.28
N GLN A 133 3.99 2.83 -13.92
CA GLN A 133 4.94 2.42 -14.97
C GLN A 133 5.92 1.35 -14.47
N GLY A 134 6.57 1.57 -13.33
CA GLY A 134 7.46 0.56 -12.75
C GLY A 134 6.75 -0.74 -12.37
N THR A 135 5.47 -0.66 -12.00
CA THR A 135 4.64 -1.84 -11.73
C THR A 135 4.26 -2.58 -13.02
N ALA A 136 3.86 -1.85 -14.05
CA ALA A 136 3.47 -2.39 -15.35
C ALA A 136 4.67 -3.04 -16.03
N ASP A 137 5.86 -2.45 -15.96
CA ASP A 137 7.10 -3.03 -16.48
C ASP A 137 7.41 -4.36 -15.78
N ALA A 138 7.30 -4.42 -14.45
CA ALA A 138 7.52 -5.65 -13.69
C ALA A 138 6.49 -6.75 -14.01
N ILE A 139 5.21 -6.38 -14.14
CA ILE A 139 4.16 -7.33 -14.54
C ILE A 139 4.40 -7.80 -15.98
N ASN A 140 4.71 -6.90 -16.91
CA ASN A 140 4.94 -7.27 -18.31
C ASN A 140 6.21 -8.12 -18.48
N PHE A 141 7.22 -7.91 -17.64
CA PHE A 141 8.41 -8.77 -17.57
C PHE A 141 8.06 -10.18 -17.10
N ALA A 142 7.25 -10.32 -16.05
CA ALA A 142 6.80 -11.62 -15.56
C ALA A 142 5.73 -12.26 -16.48
N PHE A 143 4.98 -11.46 -17.24
CA PHE A 143 3.88 -11.93 -18.08
C PHE A 143 3.90 -11.23 -19.43
N ALA A 144 4.67 -11.76 -20.38
CA ALA A 144 5.00 -11.13 -21.66
C ALA A 144 3.80 -10.62 -22.48
N ASP A 145 2.63 -11.27 -22.37
CA ASP A 145 1.44 -10.96 -23.17
C ASP A 145 0.50 -9.91 -22.54
N ARG A 146 0.84 -9.33 -21.38
CA ARG A 146 -0.07 -8.43 -20.63
C ARG A 146 0.04 -6.95 -20.97
N GLY A 147 1.04 -6.53 -21.76
CA GLY A 147 1.28 -5.11 -22.05
C GLY A 147 0.06 -4.37 -22.62
N LYS A 148 -0.72 -4.99 -23.51
CA LYS A 148 -1.93 -4.36 -24.07
C LYS A 148 -3.03 -4.12 -23.03
N GLU A 149 -3.14 -5.00 -22.05
CA GLU A 149 -4.09 -4.90 -20.94
C GLU A 149 -3.63 -3.81 -19.96
N LEU A 150 -2.35 -3.81 -19.59
CA LEU A 150 -1.77 -2.82 -18.67
C LEU A 150 -1.83 -1.40 -19.23
N ASN A 151 -1.58 -1.23 -20.53
CA ASN A 151 -1.69 0.07 -21.21
C ASN A 151 -3.13 0.59 -21.22
N ARG A 152 -4.12 -0.29 -21.42
CA ARG A 152 -5.54 0.10 -21.35
C ARG A 152 -5.92 0.54 -19.94
N TYR A 153 -5.44 -0.18 -18.93
CA TYR A 153 -5.66 0.17 -17.53
C TYR A 153 -5.05 1.53 -17.18
N GLU A 154 -3.83 1.76 -17.64
CA GLU A 154 -3.18 3.05 -17.47
C GLU A 154 -4.03 4.18 -18.04
N GLN A 155 -4.47 4.04 -19.31
CA GLN A 155 -5.33 5.02 -19.98
C GLN A 155 -6.68 5.20 -19.29
N HIS A 156 -7.23 4.14 -18.71
CA HIS A 156 -8.49 4.20 -17.97
C HIS A 156 -8.36 5.05 -16.71
N ILE A 157 -7.34 4.80 -15.88
CA ILE A 157 -7.11 5.58 -14.66
C ILE A 157 -6.66 7.00 -14.97
N GLN A 158 -5.84 7.21 -16.01
CA GLN A 158 -5.49 8.56 -16.48
C GLN A 158 -6.74 9.38 -16.82
N ARG A 159 -7.68 8.79 -17.57
CA ARG A 159 -8.97 9.44 -17.87
C ARG A 159 -9.75 9.78 -16.61
N GLN A 160 -9.72 8.93 -15.58
CA GLN A 160 -10.35 9.28 -14.30
C GLN A 160 -9.69 10.49 -13.63
N PHE A 161 -8.37 10.67 -13.74
CA PHE A 161 -7.73 11.90 -13.28
C PHE A 161 -8.14 13.11 -14.14
N ASP A 162 -8.17 12.96 -15.46
CA ASP A 162 -8.48 14.06 -16.38
C ASP A 162 -9.95 14.53 -16.27
N ASP A 163 -10.87 13.60 -16.01
CA ASP A 163 -12.31 13.86 -15.87
C ASP A 163 -12.71 14.42 -14.48
N ASN A 164 -11.81 14.35 -13.50
CA ASN A 164 -12.07 14.77 -12.12
C ASN A 164 -11.22 15.99 -11.73
N ARG A 165 -11.78 16.90 -10.94
CA ARG A 165 -11.03 18.07 -10.44
C ARG A 165 -9.88 17.60 -9.53
N PRO A 166 -8.76 18.34 -9.42
CA PRO A 166 -7.63 17.99 -8.55
C PRO A 166 -8.00 17.69 -7.10
N SER A 167 -9.04 18.33 -6.57
CA SER A 167 -9.63 18.01 -5.27
C SER A 167 -10.01 16.53 -5.15
N PHE A 168 -10.62 15.95 -6.19
CA PHE A 168 -11.11 14.57 -6.18
C PHE A 168 -10.06 13.53 -6.59
N HIS A 169 -8.80 13.92 -6.80
CA HIS A 169 -7.73 12.98 -7.15
C HIS A 169 -7.52 11.90 -6.08
N GLN A 170 -7.76 12.22 -4.81
CA GLN A 170 -7.68 11.22 -3.74
C GLN A 170 -8.69 10.08 -3.93
N ASN A 171 -9.89 10.40 -4.43
CA ASN A 171 -10.92 9.41 -4.72
C ASN A 171 -10.52 8.53 -5.90
N VAL A 172 -9.91 9.11 -6.93
CA VAL A 172 -9.36 8.36 -8.09
C VAL A 172 -8.27 7.39 -7.62
N ILE A 173 -7.37 7.81 -6.73
CA ILE A 173 -6.32 6.95 -6.16
C ILE A 173 -6.92 5.80 -5.33
N GLN A 174 -7.95 6.07 -4.55
CA GLN A 174 -8.63 5.04 -3.76
C GLN A 174 -9.41 4.05 -4.65
N TYR A 175 -10.06 4.55 -5.70
CA TYR A 175 -10.70 3.74 -6.73
C TYR A 175 -9.70 2.80 -7.42
N ASP A 176 -8.60 3.34 -7.94
CA ASP A 176 -7.49 2.55 -8.52
C ASP A 176 -7.02 1.47 -7.55
N ARG A 177 -6.75 1.84 -6.28
CA ARG A 177 -6.31 0.88 -5.26
C ARG A 177 -7.32 -0.25 -5.08
N ALA A 178 -8.62 0.06 -5.01
CA ALA A 178 -9.67 -0.94 -4.85
C ALA A 178 -9.76 -1.89 -6.05
N VAL A 179 -9.68 -1.34 -7.27
CA VAL A 179 -9.68 -2.14 -8.51
C VAL A 179 -8.47 -3.08 -8.54
N ARG A 180 -7.26 -2.59 -8.28
CA ARG A 180 -6.05 -3.44 -8.27
C ARG A 180 -6.06 -4.49 -7.17
N LEU A 181 -6.62 -4.18 -5.99
CA LEU A 181 -6.80 -5.17 -4.92
C LEU A 181 -7.75 -6.29 -5.36
N LEU A 182 -8.86 -5.94 -6.00
CA LEU A 182 -9.82 -6.91 -6.51
C LEU A 182 -9.18 -7.81 -7.57
N ILE A 183 -8.50 -7.23 -8.57
CA ILE A 183 -7.78 -7.97 -9.61
C ILE A 183 -6.75 -8.90 -8.97
N GLY A 184 -5.88 -8.40 -8.08
CA GLY A 184 -4.86 -9.23 -7.43
C GLY A 184 -5.41 -10.30 -6.48
N SER A 185 -6.69 -10.26 -6.11
CA SER A 185 -7.36 -11.27 -5.29
C SER A 185 -8.06 -12.36 -6.10
N ARG A 186 -8.22 -12.16 -7.41
CA ARG A 186 -9.06 -13.00 -8.29
C ARG A 186 -8.31 -13.39 -9.55
N ARG A 187 -8.49 -14.64 -9.99
CA ARG A 187 -7.84 -15.17 -11.21
C ARG A 187 -8.70 -15.04 -12.47
N ASP A 188 -9.91 -14.51 -12.32
CA ASP A 188 -10.89 -14.35 -13.39
C ASP A 188 -11.09 -12.89 -13.80
N LEU A 189 -10.14 -12.02 -13.47
CA LEU A 189 -10.16 -10.60 -13.82
C LEU A 189 -8.81 -10.20 -14.42
N LEU A 190 -8.87 -9.45 -15.51
CA LEU A 190 -7.75 -8.75 -16.11
C LEU A 190 -7.89 -7.24 -15.90
N PHE A 191 -6.79 -6.51 -16.05
CA PHE A 191 -6.78 -5.05 -15.95
C PHE A 191 -7.56 -4.35 -17.07
N ASP A 192 -7.96 -5.02 -18.15
CA ASP A 192 -8.82 -4.45 -19.19
C ASP A 192 -10.32 -4.82 -19.06
N ASP A 193 -10.73 -5.51 -17.99
CA ASP A 193 -12.12 -5.93 -17.73
C ASP A 193 -12.96 -4.85 -17.00
N PHE A 194 -12.91 -3.60 -17.49
CA PHE A 194 -13.52 -2.45 -16.78
C PHE A 194 -15.03 -2.54 -16.58
N GLU A 195 -15.71 -3.31 -17.42
CA GLU A 195 -17.16 -3.48 -17.41
C GLU A 195 -17.60 -4.64 -16.50
N HIS A 196 -16.65 -5.33 -15.85
CA HIS A 196 -16.99 -6.32 -14.84
C HIS A 196 -17.77 -5.66 -13.70
N ALA A 197 -18.87 -6.28 -13.27
CA ALA A 197 -19.84 -5.68 -12.35
C ALA A 197 -19.21 -5.12 -11.05
N ASP A 198 -18.26 -5.86 -10.47
CA ASP A 198 -17.55 -5.41 -9.26
C ASP A 198 -16.67 -4.16 -9.50
N ILE A 199 -16.02 -4.06 -10.66
CA ILE A 199 -15.19 -2.91 -11.04
C ILE A 199 -16.09 -1.71 -11.35
N ALA A 200 -17.17 -1.93 -12.11
CA ALA A 200 -18.17 -0.92 -12.40
C ALA A 200 -18.79 -0.34 -11.11
N ARG A 201 -19.08 -1.19 -10.12
CA ARG A 201 -19.57 -0.78 -8.81
C ARG A 201 -18.58 0.15 -8.08
N PHE A 202 -17.27 -0.07 -8.21
CA PHE A 202 -16.28 0.82 -7.59
C PHE A 202 -16.31 2.24 -8.15
N ARG A 203 -16.70 2.45 -9.42
CA ARG A 203 -16.89 3.81 -9.95
C ARG A 203 -17.94 4.56 -9.13
N THR A 204 -19.09 3.94 -8.88
CA THR A 204 -20.16 4.51 -8.05
C THR A 204 -19.70 4.75 -6.61
N VAL A 205 -18.99 3.77 -6.02
CA VAL A 205 -18.62 3.80 -4.60
C VAL A 205 -17.58 4.88 -4.28
N TYR A 206 -16.61 5.11 -5.17
CA TYR A 206 -15.48 6.02 -4.91
C TYR A 206 -15.60 7.36 -5.66
N LEU A 207 -16.13 7.37 -6.88
CA LEU A 207 -16.05 8.54 -7.77
C LEU A 207 -17.34 9.37 -7.80
N LEU A 208 -18.50 8.77 -7.48
CA LEU A 208 -19.76 9.51 -7.46
C LEU A 208 -20.02 10.13 -6.07
N PRO A 209 -20.57 11.35 -5.97
CA PRO A 209 -20.89 11.99 -4.69
C PRO A 209 -21.83 11.21 -3.77
N THR A 210 -22.63 10.28 -4.33
CA THR A 210 -23.53 9.40 -3.59
C THR A 210 -22.84 8.15 -3.03
N GLY A 211 -21.57 7.93 -3.39
CA GLY A 211 -20.79 6.77 -2.97
C GLY A 211 -20.31 6.84 -1.52
N ILE A 212 -20.31 5.71 -0.83
CA ILE A 212 -19.93 5.64 0.61
C ILE A 212 -18.44 5.95 0.85
N HIS A 213 -17.59 5.80 -0.16
CA HIS A 213 -16.16 6.12 -0.08
C HIS A 213 -15.80 7.43 -0.78
N PHE A 214 -16.80 8.17 -1.28
CA PHE A 214 -16.57 9.49 -1.85
C PHE A 214 -16.26 10.49 -0.74
N SER A 215 -15.11 11.17 -0.84
CA SER A 215 -14.74 12.26 0.04
C SER A 215 -14.70 13.59 -0.72
N LEU A 216 -15.28 14.63 -0.13
CA LEU A 216 -14.98 16.00 -0.53
C LEU A 216 -13.62 16.37 0.06
N SER A 217 -12.64 16.64 -0.78
CA SER A 217 -11.34 17.14 -0.32
C SER A 217 -11.42 18.65 -0.04
N ASP A 218 -12.33 19.09 0.82
CA ASP A 218 -12.22 20.46 1.32
C ASP A 218 -11.06 20.51 2.31
N SER A 219 -10.11 21.39 2.01
CA SER A 219 -8.97 21.70 2.86
C SER A 219 -9.44 22.20 4.23
N SER A 220 -9.71 21.31 5.21
CA SER A 220 -9.76 21.58 6.67
C SER A 220 -10.02 20.31 7.52
N PRO A 221 -9.69 20.31 8.82
CA PRO A 221 -8.81 19.31 9.43
C PRO A 221 -9.51 18.01 9.84
N ALA A 222 -8.82 16.90 9.58
CA ALA A 222 -8.90 15.59 10.25
C ALA A 222 -10.28 15.18 10.80
N GLN A 223 -11.03 14.43 9.99
CA GLN A 223 -12.12 13.57 10.49
C GLN A 223 -11.56 12.26 11.09
N PRO A 224 -12.27 11.65 12.05
CA PRO A 224 -11.72 10.67 12.98
C PRO A 224 -11.76 9.25 12.39
N GLY A 225 -10.65 8.84 11.74
CA GLY A 225 -10.38 7.45 11.40
C GLY A 225 -9.52 6.77 12.46
N THR A 226 -10.06 5.73 13.09
CA THR A 226 -9.37 4.68 13.89
C THR A 226 -7.97 5.04 14.42
N ARG A 227 -7.93 5.64 15.61
CA ARG A 227 -6.67 5.90 16.33
C ARG A 227 -5.96 4.56 16.59
N SER A 228 -4.77 4.42 16.02
CA SER A 228 -3.81 3.40 16.45
C SER A 228 -3.61 3.50 17.96
N ARG A 229 -3.61 2.36 18.66
CA ARG A 229 -3.45 2.24 20.12
C ARG A 229 -2.18 2.94 20.64
N ASN A 230 -1.20 3.16 19.78
CA ASN A 230 0.03 3.89 20.09
C ASN A 230 -0.16 5.41 20.18
N GLN A 231 -1.08 6.00 19.42
CA GLN A 231 -1.32 7.45 19.42
C GLN A 231 -2.06 7.91 20.69
N VAL A 232 -2.86 7.02 21.31
CA VAL A 232 -3.54 7.27 22.59
C VAL A 232 -2.51 7.36 23.74
N LYS A 233 -1.47 6.51 23.72
CA LYS A 233 -0.40 6.54 24.73
C LYS A 233 0.48 7.79 24.64
N GLU A 234 0.69 8.36 23.46
CA GLU A 234 1.44 9.62 23.32
C GLU A 234 0.62 10.84 23.76
N ARG A 235 -0.68 10.88 23.43
CA ARG A 235 -1.56 11.98 23.87
C ARG A 235 -1.67 12.08 25.38
N ALA A 236 -1.69 10.96 26.10
CA ALA A 236 -1.72 10.95 27.57
C ALA A 236 -0.47 11.60 28.22
N LYS A 237 0.62 11.78 27.47
CA LYS A 237 1.84 12.45 27.93
C LYS A 237 1.87 13.95 27.62
N GLU A 238 0.91 14.47 26.86
CA GLU A 238 0.83 15.89 26.53
C GLU A 238 0.15 16.68 27.66
N VAL A 239 0.62 17.91 27.88
CA VAL A 239 -0.04 18.87 28.78
C VAL A 239 -1.38 19.30 28.18
N CYS A 240 -2.46 19.20 28.98
CA CYS A 240 -3.80 19.53 28.55
C CYS A 240 -4.00 21.05 28.38
N ARG A 241 -4.15 21.51 27.13
CA ARG A 241 -4.42 22.92 26.84
C ARG A 241 -5.79 23.40 27.34
N LYS A 242 -6.82 22.54 27.32
CA LYS A 242 -8.16 22.90 27.81
C LYS A 242 -8.18 23.09 29.34
N PHE A 243 -7.44 22.26 30.07
CA PHE A 243 -7.27 22.42 31.52
C PHE A 243 -6.64 23.77 31.84
N ASN A 244 -5.60 24.13 31.09
CA ASN A 244 -4.91 25.41 31.29
C ASN A 244 -5.75 26.65 30.94
N ARG A 245 -6.82 26.49 30.14
CA ARG A 245 -7.83 27.52 29.84
C ARG A 245 -9.04 27.49 30.79
N GLY A 246 -9.11 26.54 31.71
CA GLY A 246 -10.27 26.38 32.62
C GLY A 246 -11.50 25.70 32.00
N GLU A 247 -11.36 25.12 30.80
CA GLU A 247 -12.48 24.58 30.01
C GLU A 247 -12.49 23.03 29.97
N CYS A 248 -11.73 22.37 30.84
CA CYS A 248 -11.63 20.91 30.83
C CYS A 248 -12.67 20.26 31.76
N SER A 249 -13.50 19.38 31.22
CA SER A 249 -14.50 18.58 31.95
C SER A 249 -14.05 17.13 32.24
N GLY A 250 -12.75 16.84 32.09
CA GLY A 250 -12.14 15.52 32.31
C GLY A 250 -11.54 14.94 31.02
N CYS A 251 -10.24 14.61 31.05
CA CYS A 251 -9.54 14.00 29.91
C CYS A 251 -8.34 13.16 30.39
N ASP A 252 -7.71 12.45 29.45
CA ASP A 252 -6.57 11.54 29.66
C ASP A 252 -5.19 12.22 29.60
N ARG A 253 -5.15 13.54 29.36
CA ARG A 253 -3.92 14.35 29.26
C ARG A 253 -3.42 14.84 30.63
N ILE A 254 -2.15 15.22 30.71
CA ILE A 254 -1.54 15.72 31.94
C ILE A 254 -2.13 17.09 32.31
N HIS A 255 -2.73 17.20 33.50
CA HIS A 255 -3.25 18.45 34.06
C HIS A 255 -2.15 19.18 34.86
N SER A 256 -1.20 19.74 34.13
CA SER A 256 -0.17 20.64 34.67
C SER A 256 -0.25 22.02 34.00
N CYS A 257 0.16 23.04 34.74
CA CYS A 257 0.25 24.41 34.24
C CYS A 257 1.30 24.48 33.13
N TRP A 258 0.97 24.96 31.93
CA TRP A 258 1.95 25.09 30.84
C TRP A 258 3.01 26.17 31.13
N THR A 259 2.76 27.06 32.08
CA THR A 259 3.65 28.20 32.39
C THR A 259 4.68 27.84 33.45
N CYS A 260 4.29 27.11 34.50
CA CYS A 260 5.21 26.75 35.60
C CYS A 260 5.37 25.24 35.83
N GLY A 261 4.63 24.40 35.12
CA GLY A 261 4.69 22.94 35.25
C GLY A 261 3.97 22.34 36.46
N GLU A 262 3.47 23.16 37.39
CA GLU A 262 2.80 22.68 38.62
C GLU A 262 1.34 22.24 38.38
N SER A 263 0.85 21.31 39.20
CA SER A 263 -0.55 20.86 39.18
C SER A 263 -1.44 21.76 40.06
N GLY A 264 -2.76 21.61 39.91
CA GLY A 264 -3.75 22.32 40.75
C GLY A 264 -4.24 23.66 40.22
N HIS A 265 -3.60 24.22 39.18
CA HIS A 265 -4.08 25.42 38.49
C HIS A 265 -3.75 25.38 36.99
N GLY A 266 -4.54 26.11 36.19
CA GLY A 266 -4.29 26.29 34.77
C GLY A 266 -3.41 27.51 34.47
N GLY A 267 -2.78 27.54 33.30
CA GLY A 267 -1.91 28.63 32.83
C GLY A 267 -2.54 30.03 32.92
N GLU A 268 -3.83 30.17 32.60
CA GLU A 268 -4.57 31.45 32.72
C GLU A 268 -4.65 31.97 34.17
N THR A 269 -4.59 31.05 35.14
CA THR A 269 -4.64 31.35 36.58
C THR A 269 -3.26 31.32 37.24
N CYS A 270 -2.19 31.20 36.44
CA CYS A 270 -0.83 31.05 36.94
C CYS A 270 -0.27 32.37 37.49
N LYS A 271 -0.09 32.41 38.81
CA LYS A 271 0.51 33.56 39.51
C LYS A 271 2.00 33.75 39.21
N LYS A 272 2.69 32.70 38.72
CA LYS A 272 4.12 32.74 38.34
C LYS A 272 4.34 33.25 36.90
N GLY A 273 3.28 33.37 36.12
CA GLY A 273 3.30 33.79 34.71
C GLY A 273 2.97 35.26 34.44
N ARG A 274 2.51 36.01 35.44
CA ARG A 274 2.27 37.45 35.30
C ARG A 274 3.59 38.21 35.49
N LYS A 275 4.30 38.43 34.37
CA LYS A 275 5.18 39.57 34.16
C LYS A 275 4.71 40.30 32.91
#